data_AF-A0A7V6W5K5-F1
#
_entry.id   AF-A0A7V6W5K5-F1
#
_cell.length_a   1.000
_cell.length_b   1.000
_cell.length_c   1.000
_cell.angle_alpha   90.00
_cell.angle_beta   90.00
_cell.angle_gamma   90.00
#
_symmetry.space_group_name_H-M   'P 1'
#
loop_
_entity.id
_entity.type
_entity.pdbx_description
1 polymer ?
#
loop_
_entity_poly.entity_id
_entity_poly.type
_entity_poly.pdbx_seq_one_letter_code
_entity_poly.pdbx_strand_id
1 'polypeptide(L)'
;MSDCATCGSRSFCNSTSEECTVAKKENLLPLAEGATVKHVVGIYGAKGGVGTTLITAALAAALQAAGRRVAVIDAAVCSPDLPIFLGSEGQTSMDGEFFRPQITASGIQILSFANFMADASEPLLWESSMMAGVTQQFWCATLWDDVDIMLIDLPSQGGSVPLQLFASLPFETIFLVSTGEPTTLLRCEQARNFLDWNQVPCGGLIYNKAGTRGEA
;
A
#
# COMPACT_ATOMS: atom_id res chain seq x y z
N MET A 1 -11.30 34.28 31.30
CA MET A 1 -10.99 33.21 32.26
C MET A 1 -12.31 32.58 32.64
N SER A 2 -12.68 31.50 31.96
CA SER A 2 -13.94 30.80 32.21
C SER A 2 -13.60 29.55 33.00
N ASP A 3 -14.12 29.47 34.21
CA ASP A 3 -13.76 28.46 35.20
C ASP A 3 -14.09 27.04 34.73
N CYS A 4 -13.10 26.17 34.86
CA CYS A 4 -13.13 24.74 34.53
C CYS A 4 -13.96 23.91 35.54
N ALA A 5 -14.86 24.53 36.29
CA ALA A 5 -15.54 23.91 37.43
C ALA A 5 -16.73 23.02 37.03
N THR A 6 -17.32 23.22 35.86
CA THR A 6 -18.57 22.59 35.42
C THR A 6 -18.43 21.53 34.31
N CYS A 7 -17.20 21.20 33.90
CA CYS A 7 -16.97 20.18 32.87
C CYS A 7 -16.94 18.77 33.47
N GLY A 8 -17.81 17.87 32.95
CA GLY A 8 -18.04 16.51 33.45
C GLY A 8 -16.97 15.46 33.10
N SER A 9 -15.84 15.87 32.50
CA SER A 9 -14.76 14.99 32.02
C SER A 9 -13.44 15.21 32.78
N ARG A 10 -13.49 15.21 34.11
CA ARG A 10 -12.30 15.41 34.97
C ARG A 10 -11.21 14.32 34.85
N SER A 11 -11.45 13.22 34.16
CA SER A 11 -10.54 12.08 34.10
C SER A 11 -9.54 12.09 32.93
N PHE A 12 -9.62 13.04 32.00
CA PHE A 12 -8.87 12.95 30.72
C PHE A 12 -8.16 14.23 30.26
N CYS A 13 -7.86 15.16 31.17
CA CYS A 13 -7.07 16.34 30.81
C CYS A 13 -5.82 16.44 31.67
N ASN A 14 -4.75 15.80 31.20
CA ASN A 14 -3.39 16.19 31.58
C ASN A 14 -2.87 17.08 30.45
N SER A 15 -2.77 18.38 30.72
CA SER A 15 -2.32 19.37 29.74
C SER A 15 -0.79 19.46 29.76
N THR A 16 -0.17 19.02 28.67
CA THR A 16 1.09 19.56 28.18
C THR A 16 0.89 19.91 26.72
N SER A 17 1.03 21.18 26.43
CA SER A 17 0.71 21.84 25.17
C SER A 17 1.79 21.63 24.10
N GLU A 18 1.91 20.42 23.57
CA GLU A 18 2.69 20.11 22.36
C GLU A 18 2.45 18.64 21.95
N GLU A 19 1.43 18.38 21.13
CA GLU A 19 1.36 17.26 20.17
C GLU A 19 0.02 17.35 19.42
N CYS A 20 0.01 18.17 18.38
CA CYS A 20 -1.05 18.16 17.38
C CYS A 20 -0.50 17.44 16.15
N THR A 21 -0.47 16.10 16.18
CA THR A 21 -0.11 15.29 15.00
C THR A 21 -0.99 14.06 14.92
N VAL A 22 -1.83 14.07 13.86
CA VAL A 22 -2.54 12.95 13.23
C VAL A 22 -3.33 12.06 14.19
N ALA A 23 -4.67 12.13 14.09
CA ALA A 23 -5.58 11.23 14.79
C ALA A 23 -5.09 9.76 14.67
N LYS A 24 -4.65 9.17 15.79
CA LYS A 24 -4.31 7.75 15.85
C LYS A 24 -5.54 6.94 15.45
N LYS A 25 -5.51 6.28 14.29
CA LYS A 25 -6.46 5.19 13.99
C LYS A 25 -6.21 4.09 15.02
N GLU A 26 -7.17 3.88 15.93
CA GLU A 26 -7.03 2.97 17.08
C GLU A 26 -6.95 1.47 16.68
N ASN A 27 -7.09 1.13 15.39
CA ASN A 27 -7.19 -0.25 14.88
C ASN A 27 -6.08 -0.62 13.86
N LEU A 28 -4.95 0.08 13.89
CA LEU A 28 -3.83 -0.24 12.99
C LEU A 28 -3.15 -1.52 13.43
N LEU A 29 -2.83 -2.36 12.46
CA LEU A 29 -2.14 -3.62 12.69
C LEU A 29 -0.66 -3.37 13.01
N PRO A 30 -0.08 -4.08 13.99
CA PRO A 30 1.34 -3.97 14.29
C PRO A 30 2.19 -4.70 13.22
N LEU A 31 3.45 -4.33 13.11
CA LEU A 31 4.46 -5.10 12.39
C LEU A 31 4.93 -6.30 13.23
N ALA A 32 5.61 -7.25 12.60
CA ALA A 32 6.30 -8.34 13.28
C ALA A 32 7.35 -7.79 14.27
N GLU A 33 7.64 -8.55 15.34
CA GLU A 33 8.69 -8.17 16.29
C GLU A 33 10.05 -8.09 15.57
N GLY A 34 10.74 -6.95 15.75
CA GLY A 34 12.01 -6.67 15.07
C GLY A 34 11.88 -6.13 13.64
N ALA A 35 10.67 -6.13 13.05
CA ALA A 35 10.42 -5.51 11.76
C ALA A 35 10.19 -4.00 11.90
N THR A 36 10.68 -3.22 10.93
CA THR A 36 10.56 -1.75 10.97
C THR A 36 10.25 -1.17 9.61
N VAL A 37 9.25 -0.28 9.57
CA VAL A 37 8.84 0.49 8.38
C VAL A 37 8.56 1.93 8.81
N LYS A 38 9.23 2.90 8.18
CA LYS A 38 9.08 4.33 8.55
C LYS A 38 7.89 5.00 7.87
N HIS A 39 7.74 4.81 6.56
CA HIS A 39 6.69 5.45 5.77
C HIS A 39 5.93 4.41 4.94
N VAL A 40 4.60 4.55 4.87
CA VAL A 40 3.75 3.67 4.05
C VAL A 40 2.98 4.48 3.03
N VAL A 41 3.19 4.15 1.76
CA VAL A 41 2.60 4.83 0.61
C VAL A 41 1.84 3.82 -0.24
N GLY A 42 0.55 4.07 -0.48
CA GLY A 42 -0.23 3.23 -1.38
C GLY A 42 -0.29 3.80 -2.79
N ILE A 43 -0.24 2.92 -3.79
CA ILE A 43 -0.44 3.25 -5.20
C ILE A 43 -1.74 2.60 -5.64
N TYR A 44 -2.71 3.41 -6.08
CA TYR A 44 -4.05 2.92 -6.41
C TYR A 44 -4.49 3.36 -7.81
N GLY A 45 -4.76 2.39 -8.68
CA GLY A 45 -5.33 2.65 -10.00
C GLY A 45 -6.86 2.60 -9.96
N ALA A 46 -7.54 3.65 -10.43
CA ALA A 46 -9.01 3.68 -10.38
C ALA A 46 -9.70 2.83 -11.47
N LYS A 47 -8.93 2.19 -12.35
CA LYS A 47 -9.36 1.27 -13.40
C LYS A 47 -8.26 0.25 -13.66
N GLY A 48 -8.62 -0.97 -14.06
CA GLY A 48 -7.66 -1.97 -14.54
C GLY A 48 -6.89 -1.48 -15.78
N GLY A 49 -5.62 -1.86 -15.89
CA GLY A 49 -4.78 -1.55 -17.05
C GLY A 49 -4.24 -0.11 -17.10
N VAL A 50 -4.39 0.70 -16.05
CA VAL A 50 -3.75 2.02 -15.96
C VAL A 50 -2.25 1.96 -15.65
N GLY A 51 -1.72 0.75 -15.42
CA GLY A 51 -0.30 0.50 -15.14
C GLY A 51 0.13 0.82 -13.71
N THR A 52 -0.76 0.62 -12.73
CA THR A 52 -0.46 0.81 -11.29
C THR A 52 0.80 0.05 -10.88
N THR A 53 0.85 -1.26 -11.12
CA THR A 53 1.99 -2.13 -10.78
C THR A 53 3.30 -1.69 -11.42
N LEU A 54 3.25 -1.23 -12.68
CA LEU A 54 4.40 -0.68 -13.38
C LEU A 54 4.90 0.61 -12.71
N ILE A 55 3.99 1.51 -12.35
CA ILE A 55 4.32 2.75 -11.63
C ILE A 55 4.88 2.42 -10.24
N THR A 56 4.29 1.45 -9.53
CA THR A 56 4.78 0.99 -8.23
C THR A 56 6.21 0.45 -8.33
N ALA A 57 6.49 -0.41 -9.31
CA ALA A 57 7.83 -0.95 -9.55
C ALA A 57 8.83 0.14 -9.95
N ALA A 58 8.45 1.06 -10.85
CA ALA A 58 9.31 2.16 -11.26
C ALA A 58 9.64 3.11 -10.10
N LEU A 59 8.66 3.41 -9.25
CA LEU A 59 8.86 4.22 -8.05
C LEU A 59 9.77 3.50 -7.04
N ALA A 60 9.59 2.20 -6.84
CA ALA A 60 10.43 1.40 -5.96
C ALA A 60 11.90 1.44 -6.42
N ALA A 61 12.13 1.20 -7.71
CA ALA A 61 13.47 1.27 -8.30
C ALA A 61 14.09 2.66 -8.19
N ALA A 62 13.32 3.73 -8.42
CA ALA A 62 13.80 5.10 -8.30
C ALA A 62 14.17 5.48 -6.85
N LEU A 63 13.35 5.08 -5.87
CA LEU A 63 13.62 5.31 -4.46
C LEU A 63 14.84 4.52 -3.97
N GLN A 64 14.98 3.27 -4.41
CA GLN A 64 16.15 2.44 -4.13
C GLN A 64 17.42 3.06 -4.72
N ALA A 65 17.36 3.51 -5.98
CA ALA A 65 18.48 4.21 -6.63
C ALA A 65 18.83 5.54 -5.95
N ALA A 66 17.87 6.19 -5.30
CA ALA A 66 18.08 7.37 -4.46
C ALA A 66 18.62 7.06 -3.05
N GLY A 67 18.98 5.79 -2.77
CA GLY A 67 19.59 5.37 -1.51
C GLY A 67 18.59 5.16 -0.36
N ARG A 68 17.29 5.01 -0.67
CA ARG A 68 16.29 4.60 0.33
C ARG A 68 16.22 3.08 0.40
N ARG A 69 15.94 2.54 1.59
CA ARG A 69 15.59 1.12 1.73
C ARG A 69 14.11 0.96 1.45
N VAL A 70 13.80 0.25 0.38
CA VAL A 70 12.44 0.14 -0.13
C VAL A 70 11.90 -1.26 0.09
N ALA A 71 10.64 -1.33 0.52
CA ALA A 71 9.85 -2.54 0.46
C ALA A 71 8.62 -2.34 -0.43
N VAL A 72 8.13 -3.43 -1.03
CA VAL A 72 6.88 -3.43 -1.78
C VAL A 72 6.02 -4.61 -1.37
N ILE A 73 4.78 -4.32 -0.99
CA ILE A 73 3.71 -5.32 -0.88
C ILE A 73 2.86 -5.23 -2.15
N ASP A 74 2.82 -6.32 -2.91
CA ASP A 74 1.89 -6.46 -4.03
C ASP A 74 0.55 -6.99 -3.51
N ALA A 75 -0.46 -6.12 -3.49
CA ALA A 75 -1.84 -6.49 -3.13
C ALA A 75 -2.74 -6.70 -4.37
N ALA A 76 -2.18 -6.64 -5.58
CA ALA A 76 -2.89 -6.74 -6.85
C ALA A 76 -2.91 -8.17 -7.40
N VAL A 77 -3.59 -9.08 -6.69
CA VAL A 77 -3.70 -10.52 -7.02
C VAL A 77 -4.07 -10.83 -8.47
N CYS A 78 -4.89 -9.98 -9.12
CA CYS A 78 -5.34 -10.21 -10.49
C CYS A 78 -4.24 -9.98 -11.56
N SER A 79 -3.13 -9.35 -11.18
CA SER A 79 -1.99 -9.06 -12.05
C SER A 79 -0.73 -8.96 -11.20
N PRO A 80 -0.26 -10.08 -10.61
CA PRO A 80 0.85 -10.08 -9.68
C PRO A 80 2.18 -10.00 -10.43
N ASP A 81 2.29 -9.04 -11.34
CA ASP A 81 3.41 -8.83 -12.26
C ASP A 81 4.59 -8.11 -11.58
N LEU A 82 4.42 -7.69 -10.32
CA LEU A 82 5.42 -6.90 -9.59
C LEU A 82 6.79 -7.60 -9.51
N PRO A 83 6.89 -8.90 -9.16
CA PRO A 83 8.18 -9.59 -9.14
C PRO A 83 8.87 -9.57 -10.51
N ILE A 84 8.10 -9.68 -11.60
CA ILE A 84 8.62 -9.63 -12.97
C ILE A 84 9.23 -8.25 -13.26
N PHE A 85 8.53 -7.16 -12.94
CA PHE A 85 9.05 -5.81 -13.18
C PHE A 85 10.29 -5.48 -12.37
N LEU A 86 10.43 -6.06 -11.18
CA LEU A 86 11.56 -5.84 -10.29
C LEU A 86 12.67 -6.89 -10.44
N GLY A 87 12.51 -7.85 -11.37
CA GLY A 87 13.49 -8.91 -11.61
C GLY A 87 13.70 -9.82 -10.41
N SER A 88 12.66 -10.04 -9.60
CA SER A 88 12.66 -10.96 -8.47
C SER A 88 12.13 -12.32 -8.91
N GLU A 89 12.93 -13.36 -8.71
CA GLU A 89 12.56 -14.74 -9.03
C GLU A 89 12.51 -15.59 -7.75
N GLY A 90 11.66 -16.62 -7.76
CA GLY A 90 11.57 -17.62 -6.70
C GLY A 90 10.36 -17.49 -5.76
N GLN A 91 10.33 -18.36 -4.76
CA GLN A 91 9.27 -18.40 -3.77
C GLN A 91 9.66 -17.67 -2.49
N THR A 92 8.65 -17.13 -1.81
CA THR A 92 8.82 -16.55 -0.47
C THR A 92 9.11 -17.69 0.50
N SER A 93 10.17 -17.54 1.30
CA SER A 93 10.50 -18.50 2.35
C SER A 93 9.83 -18.12 3.67
N MET A 94 9.61 -19.11 4.53
CA MET A 94 9.11 -18.89 5.88
C MET A 94 10.21 -19.18 6.92
N ASP A 95 10.18 -18.43 8.01
CA ASP A 95 11.00 -18.62 9.20
C ASP A 95 10.07 -18.77 10.41
N GLY A 96 9.78 -20.02 10.76
CA GLY A 96 8.72 -20.34 11.71
C GLY A 96 7.36 -19.87 11.19
N GLU A 97 6.75 -18.92 11.90
CA GLU A 97 5.45 -18.33 11.54
C GLU A 97 5.57 -17.05 10.69
N PHE A 98 6.80 -16.56 10.47
CA PHE A 98 7.04 -15.31 9.75
C PHE A 98 7.47 -15.56 8.30
N PHE A 99 7.06 -14.66 7.40
CA PHE A 99 7.58 -14.59 6.05
C PHE A 99 8.94 -13.88 6.04
N ARG A 100 9.85 -14.37 5.19
CA ARG A 100 11.06 -13.65 4.79
C ARG A 100 10.83 -13.06 3.40
N PRO A 101 10.84 -11.73 3.24
CA PRO A 101 10.57 -11.12 1.96
C PRO A 101 11.66 -11.51 0.96
N GLN A 102 11.31 -11.57 -0.31
CA GLN A 102 12.30 -11.69 -1.36
C GLN A 102 13.12 -10.40 -1.44
N ILE A 103 14.40 -10.52 -1.79
CA ILE A 103 15.27 -9.37 -1.96
C ILE A 103 15.76 -9.35 -3.40
N THR A 104 15.45 -8.28 -4.13
CA THR A 104 15.94 -8.12 -5.51
C THR A 104 17.46 -7.93 -5.53
N ALA A 105 18.06 -8.06 -6.72
CA ALA A 105 19.48 -7.72 -6.91
C ALA A 105 19.81 -6.26 -6.53
N SER A 106 18.83 -5.34 -6.59
CA SER A 106 18.99 -3.94 -6.18
C SER A 106 18.75 -3.71 -4.68
N GLY A 107 18.34 -4.73 -3.92
CA GLY A 107 18.08 -4.65 -2.48
C GLY A 107 16.65 -4.27 -2.07
N ILE A 108 15.69 -4.33 -3.00
CA ILE A 108 14.27 -4.06 -2.69
C ILE A 108 13.66 -5.29 -2.04
N GLN A 109 13.00 -5.12 -0.89
CA GLN A 109 12.26 -6.20 -0.23
C GLN A 109 10.87 -6.34 -0.84
N ILE A 110 10.49 -7.53 -1.29
CA ILE A 110 9.23 -7.76 -2.01
C ILE A 110 8.47 -8.90 -1.36
N LEU A 111 7.16 -8.72 -1.30
CA LEU A 111 6.23 -9.80 -1.01
C LEU A 111 5.02 -9.67 -1.93
N SER A 112 4.80 -10.70 -2.75
CA SER A 112 3.70 -10.77 -3.70
C SER A 112 2.92 -12.07 -3.55
N PHE A 113 1.64 -12.02 -3.90
CA PHE A 113 0.82 -13.22 -4.03
C PHE A 113 1.38 -14.20 -5.07
N ALA A 114 2.04 -13.71 -6.13
CA ALA A 114 2.72 -14.58 -7.11
C ALA A 114 3.76 -15.49 -6.47
N ASN A 115 4.42 -15.06 -5.37
CA ASN A 115 5.44 -15.86 -4.70
C ASN A 115 4.88 -17.09 -3.97
N PHE A 116 3.57 -17.18 -3.79
CA PHE A 116 2.87 -18.32 -3.20
C PHE A 116 2.19 -19.21 -4.24
N MET A 117 2.25 -18.82 -5.51
CA MET A 117 1.74 -19.64 -6.60
C MET A 117 2.81 -20.62 -7.06
N ALA A 118 2.39 -21.87 -7.34
CA ALA A 118 3.26 -22.85 -7.96
C ALA A 118 3.46 -22.58 -9.46
N ASP A 119 2.42 -22.05 -10.13
CA ASP A 119 2.43 -21.70 -11.54
C ASP A 119 1.68 -20.38 -11.77
N ALA A 120 2.36 -19.39 -12.35
CA ALA A 120 1.79 -18.06 -12.63
C ALA A 120 0.65 -18.07 -13.67
N SER A 121 0.46 -19.18 -14.39
CA SER A 121 -0.61 -19.35 -15.38
C SER A 121 -1.93 -19.87 -14.80
N GLU A 122 -1.95 -20.28 -13.51
CA GLU A 122 -3.16 -20.78 -12.88
C GLU A 122 -4.15 -19.64 -12.55
N PRO A 123 -5.45 -19.79 -12.88
CA PRO A 123 -6.45 -18.78 -12.56
C PRO A 123 -6.68 -18.70 -11.05
N LEU A 124 -6.34 -17.56 -10.46
CA LEU A 124 -6.59 -17.26 -9.05
C LEU A 124 -8.06 -16.87 -8.84
N LEU A 125 -8.85 -17.79 -8.32
CA LEU A 125 -10.22 -17.52 -7.83
C LEU A 125 -10.18 -17.21 -6.33
N TRP A 126 -9.70 -16.02 -5.97
CA TRP A 126 -9.60 -15.58 -4.58
C TRP A 126 -10.73 -14.62 -4.21
N GLU A 127 -11.37 -14.86 -3.06
CA GLU A 127 -12.36 -13.95 -2.52
C GLU A 127 -11.71 -12.66 -2.04
N SER A 128 -12.37 -11.52 -2.26
CA SER A 128 -11.84 -10.20 -1.91
C SER A 128 -11.43 -10.08 -0.44
N SER A 129 -12.21 -10.64 0.49
CA SER A 129 -11.90 -10.64 1.93
C SER A 129 -10.61 -11.40 2.26
N MET A 130 -10.32 -12.47 1.53
CA MET A 130 -9.09 -13.24 1.67
C MET A 130 -7.88 -12.44 1.20
N MET A 131 -8.00 -11.71 0.09
CA MET A 131 -6.91 -10.86 -0.42
C MET A 131 -6.52 -9.78 0.60
N ALA A 132 -7.51 -9.11 1.19
CA ALA A 132 -7.25 -8.12 2.24
C ALA A 132 -6.58 -8.77 3.46
N GLY A 133 -7.08 -9.92 3.91
CA GLY A 133 -6.52 -10.65 5.05
C GLY A 133 -5.07 -11.11 4.82
N VAL A 134 -4.74 -11.60 3.64
CA VAL A 134 -3.36 -12.01 3.31
C VAL A 134 -2.45 -10.80 3.19
N THR A 135 -2.90 -9.69 2.61
CA THR A 135 -2.12 -8.44 2.58
C THR A 135 -1.84 -7.93 4.01
N GLN A 136 -2.83 -8.04 4.91
CA GLN A 136 -2.65 -7.75 6.33
C GLN A 136 -1.64 -8.70 6.99
N GLN A 137 -1.63 -9.99 6.62
CA GLN A 137 -0.60 -10.92 7.09
C GLN A 137 0.79 -10.57 6.53
N PHE A 138 0.91 -10.15 5.27
CA PHE A 138 2.19 -9.67 4.72
C PHE A 138 2.72 -8.46 5.48
N TRP A 139 1.83 -7.61 5.99
CA TRP A 139 2.21 -6.53 6.90
C TRP A 139 2.66 -7.03 8.27
N CYS A 140 1.81 -7.81 8.98
CA CYS A 140 2.07 -8.18 10.38
C CYS A 140 3.09 -9.30 10.59
N ALA A 141 3.21 -10.21 9.62
CA ALA A 141 3.90 -11.48 9.78
C ALA A 141 5.13 -11.58 8.87
N THR A 142 5.72 -10.46 8.47
CA THR A 142 6.94 -10.43 7.65
C THR A 142 8.06 -9.74 8.40
N LEU A 143 9.26 -10.33 8.34
CA LEU A 143 10.48 -9.76 8.90
C LEU A 143 11.05 -8.67 7.98
N TRP A 144 10.42 -7.50 7.96
CA TRP A 144 10.87 -6.33 7.18
C TRP A 144 12.12 -5.71 7.81
N ASP A 145 13.21 -5.63 7.05
CA ASP A 145 14.51 -5.16 7.53
C ASP A 145 14.71 -3.65 7.25
N ASP A 146 14.58 -2.82 8.29
CA ASP A 146 14.88 -1.37 8.30
C ASP A 146 14.41 -0.60 7.05
N VAL A 147 13.11 -0.72 6.75
CA VAL A 147 12.48 -0.13 5.57
C VAL A 147 12.24 1.36 5.80
N ASP A 148 12.79 2.20 4.93
CA ASP A 148 12.51 3.64 4.95
C ASP A 148 11.16 3.95 4.30
N ILE A 149 10.84 3.30 3.17
CA ILE A 149 9.58 3.51 2.46
C ILE A 149 9.01 2.17 2.00
N MET A 150 7.79 1.87 2.43
CA MET A 150 7.00 0.75 1.92
C MET A 150 5.97 1.25 0.91
N LEU A 151 6.03 0.71 -0.30
CA LEU A 151 5.00 0.88 -1.31
C LEU A 151 4.00 -0.27 -1.23
N ILE A 152 2.71 0.03 -1.35
CA ILE A 152 1.66 -0.99 -1.45
C ILE A 152 0.95 -0.84 -2.79
N ASP A 153 1.08 -1.85 -3.65
CA ASP A 153 0.39 -1.90 -4.95
C ASP A 153 -1.05 -2.33 -4.74
N LEU A 154 -1.98 -1.38 -4.74
CA LEU A 154 -3.37 -1.65 -4.40
C LEU A 154 -4.17 -2.14 -5.62
N PRO A 155 -5.09 -3.11 -5.44
CA PRO A 155 -5.89 -3.65 -6.53
C PRO A 155 -6.79 -2.56 -7.13
N SER A 156 -6.89 -2.55 -8.47
CA SER A 156 -7.41 -1.40 -9.24
C SER A 156 -8.94 -1.34 -9.39
N GLN A 157 -9.70 -1.84 -8.43
CA GLN A 157 -11.16 -1.85 -8.48
C GLN A 157 -11.75 -1.36 -7.15
N GLY A 158 -12.74 -0.47 -7.24
CA GLY A 158 -13.53 -0.06 -6.07
C GLY A 158 -14.17 -1.30 -5.44
N GLY A 159 -14.07 -1.43 -4.12
CA GLY A 159 -14.48 -2.64 -3.42
C GLY A 159 -14.05 -2.65 -1.95
N SER A 160 -14.36 -3.75 -1.26
CA SER A 160 -14.07 -3.92 0.17
C SER A 160 -12.57 -4.03 0.49
N VAL A 161 -11.72 -4.43 -0.46
CA VAL A 161 -10.28 -4.65 -0.21
C VAL A 161 -9.54 -3.35 0.13
N PRO A 162 -9.51 -2.30 -0.72
CA PRO A 162 -8.85 -1.05 -0.34
C PRO A 162 -9.43 -0.44 0.94
N LEU A 163 -10.75 -0.54 1.15
CA LEU A 163 -11.40 -0.06 2.39
C LEU A 163 -10.82 -0.74 3.63
N GLN A 164 -10.74 -2.07 3.59
CA GLN A 164 -10.22 -2.87 4.70
C GLN A 164 -8.74 -2.57 4.95
N LEU A 165 -7.94 -2.37 3.89
CA LEU A 165 -6.53 -2.00 4.03
C LEU A 165 -6.36 -0.58 4.61
N PHE A 166 -7.16 0.39 4.17
CA PHE A 166 -7.12 1.76 4.71
C PHE A 166 -7.52 1.86 6.18
N ALA A 167 -8.32 0.91 6.68
CA ALA A 167 -8.68 0.82 8.09
C ALA A 167 -7.58 0.18 8.93
N SER A 168 -6.80 -0.73 8.35
CA SER A 168 -5.87 -1.60 9.09
C SER A 168 -4.39 -1.24 8.96
N LEU A 169 -3.98 -0.51 7.91
CA LEU A 169 -2.58 -0.18 7.65
C LEU A 169 -2.31 1.33 7.83
N PRO A 170 -1.11 1.71 8.30
CA PRO A 170 -0.76 3.09 8.63
C PRO A 170 -0.38 3.91 7.38
N PHE A 171 -1.27 3.99 6.38
CA PHE A 171 -1.02 4.77 5.17
C PHE A 171 -0.82 6.26 5.49
N GLU A 172 0.34 6.80 5.11
CA GLU A 172 0.60 8.24 5.19
C GLU A 172 -0.02 8.97 4.00
N THR A 173 0.06 8.36 2.83
CA THR A 173 -0.53 8.92 1.62
C THR A 173 -0.82 7.85 0.56
N ILE A 174 -1.81 8.13 -0.29
CA ILE A 174 -2.15 7.32 -1.45
C ILE A 174 -1.99 8.15 -2.72
N PHE A 175 -1.28 7.62 -3.71
CA PHE A 175 -1.23 8.18 -5.06
C PHE A 175 -2.22 7.48 -5.98
N LEU A 176 -2.98 8.27 -6.74
CA LEU A 176 -3.93 7.76 -7.72
C LEU A 176 -3.27 7.64 -9.08
N VAL A 177 -3.52 6.56 -9.83
CA VAL A 177 -2.97 6.36 -11.19
C VAL A 177 -4.07 6.41 -12.23
N SER A 178 -3.85 7.18 -13.30
CA SER A 178 -4.80 7.36 -14.41
C SER A 178 -4.10 7.46 -15.76
N THR A 179 -4.78 7.05 -16.83
CA THR A 179 -4.36 7.29 -18.22
C THR A 179 -4.74 8.68 -18.75
N GLY A 180 -5.57 9.41 -18.00
CA GLY A 180 -6.09 10.73 -18.38
C GLY A 180 -7.31 10.70 -19.32
N GLU A 181 -7.84 9.52 -19.62
CA GLU A 181 -9.15 9.40 -20.26
C GLU A 181 -10.25 9.96 -19.34
N PRO A 182 -11.33 10.55 -19.88
CA PRO A 182 -12.44 11.04 -19.07
C PRO A 182 -13.00 9.98 -18.11
N THR A 183 -13.04 8.71 -18.54
CA THR A 183 -13.52 7.60 -17.71
C THR A 183 -12.61 7.29 -16.53
N THR A 184 -11.29 7.29 -16.72
CA THR A 184 -10.32 7.02 -15.64
C THR A 184 -10.22 8.20 -14.68
N LEU A 185 -10.34 9.43 -15.17
CA LEU A 185 -10.40 10.63 -14.35
C LEU A 185 -11.62 10.63 -13.42
N LEU A 186 -12.81 10.35 -13.94
CA LEU A 186 -14.03 10.24 -13.11
C LEU A 186 -13.87 9.18 -12.02
N ARG A 187 -13.24 8.05 -12.30
CA ARG A 187 -12.96 7.02 -11.29
C ARG A 187 -11.93 7.48 -10.26
N CYS A 188 -10.92 8.25 -10.65
CA CYS A 188 -9.97 8.86 -9.72
C CYS A 188 -10.65 9.88 -8.81
N GLU A 189 -11.61 10.66 -9.30
CA GLU A 189 -12.40 11.57 -8.48
C GLU A 189 -13.24 10.80 -7.43
N GLN A 190 -13.87 9.70 -7.83
CA GLN A 190 -14.59 8.81 -6.91
C GLN A 190 -13.65 8.23 -5.84
N ALA A 191 -12.44 7.80 -6.25
CA ALA A 191 -11.43 7.29 -5.34
C ALA A 191 -10.93 8.36 -4.36
N ARG A 192 -10.71 9.60 -4.83
CA ARG A 192 -10.34 10.72 -3.96
C ARG A 192 -11.40 10.97 -2.89
N ASN A 193 -12.67 11.07 -3.30
CA ASN A 193 -13.77 11.27 -2.35
C ASN A 193 -13.84 10.14 -1.31
N PHE A 194 -13.53 8.91 -1.73
CA PHE A 194 -13.47 7.76 -0.84
C PHE A 194 -12.29 7.83 0.16
N LEU A 195 -11.12 8.29 -0.27
CA LEU A 195 -9.98 8.55 0.62
C LEU A 195 -10.32 9.63 1.65
N ASP A 196 -10.99 10.70 1.22
CA ASP A 196 -11.44 11.80 2.09
C ASP A 196 -12.38 11.29 3.19
N TRP A 197 -13.35 10.43 2.83
CA TRP A 197 -14.27 9.80 3.81
C TRP A 197 -13.55 8.95 4.85
N ASN A 198 -12.43 8.33 4.49
CA ASN A 198 -11.62 7.47 5.36
C ASN A 198 -10.45 8.21 6.02
N GLN A 199 -10.39 9.54 5.86
CA GLN A 199 -9.34 10.42 6.38
C GLN A 199 -7.93 9.96 5.96
N VAL A 200 -7.80 9.43 4.75
CA VAL A 200 -6.51 9.03 4.17
C VAL A 200 -6.02 10.12 3.22
N PRO A 201 -4.83 10.70 3.43
CA PRO A 201 -4.33 11.75 2.55
C PRO A 201 -4.10 11.27 1.11
N CYS A 202 -4.59 12.03 0.13
CA CYS A 202 -4.28 11.81 -1.28
C CYS A 202 -3.04 12.62 -1.68
N GLY A 203 -1.96 11.93 -2.06
CA GLY A 203 -0.67 12.54 -2.42
C GLY A 203 -0.67 13.17 -3.82
N GLY A 204 -1.64 12.80 -4.66
CA GLY A 204 -1.83 13.37 -5.98
C GLY A 204 -2.26 12.35 -7.02
N LEU A 205 -2.28 12.82 -8.28
CA LEU A 205 -2.65 12.03 -9.45
C LEU A 205 -1.42 11.84 -10.34
N ILE A 206 -1.08 10.58 -10.61
CA ILE A 206 -0.05 10.15 -11.54
C ILE A 206 -0.71 9.86 -12.88
N TYR A 207 -0.28 10.58 -13.91
CA TYR A 207 -0.68 10.33 -15.29
C TYR A 207 0.26 9.32 -15.94
N ASN A 208 -0.22 8.09 -16.13
CA ASN A 208 0.47 7.05 -16.90
C ASN A 208 -0.11 6.95 -18.30
N LYS A 209 0.53 7.58 -19.28
CA LYS A 209 0.19 7.41 -20.69
C LYS A 209 1.03 6.29 -21.29
N ALA A 210 0.45 5.09 -21.41
CA ALA A 210 1.00 4.08 -22.30
C ALA A 210 0.79 4.57 -23.75
N GLY A 211 1.88 4.93 -24.43
CA GLY A 211 1.81 5.38 -25.82
C GLY A 211 1.31 4.25 -26.72
N THR A 212 0.11 4.38 -27.27
CA THR A 212 -0.25 3.61 -28.47
C THR A 212 0.52 4.20 -29.64
N ARG A 213 1.50 3.44 -30.15
CA ARG A 213 2.06 3.68 -31.47
C ARG A 213 0.90 3.52 -32.47
N GLY A 214 0.36 4.62 -32.96
CA GLY A 214 -0.86 4.57 -33.76
C GLY A 214 -1.33 5.89 -34.36
N GLU A 215 -0.46 6.88 -34.58
CA GLU A 215 -0.67 7.90 -35.61
C GLU A 215 0.69 8.16 -36.28
N ALA A 216 0.83 7.58 -37.47
CA ALA A 216 1.84 7.87 -38.48
C ALA A 216 1.09 8.46 -39.69
#